data_AF-A0A3S0RHX1-F1
#
_entry.id   AF-A0A3S0RHX1-F1
#
_cell.length_a   1.000
_cell.length_b   1.000
_cell.length_c   1.000
_cell.angle_alpha   90.00
_cell.angle_beta   90.00
_cell.angle_gamma   90.00
#
_symmetry.space_group_name_H-M   'P 1'
#
loop_
_entity.id
_entity.type
_entity.pdbx_description
1 polymer ?
#
loop_
_entity_poly.entity_id
_entity_poly.type
_entity_poly.pdbx_seq_one_letter_code
_entity_poly.pdbx_strand_id
1 'polypeptide(L)'
;MTETTSPSPDLDAAFKTFITSVKTSSSRESIRTAQAERTWYEQSYLDNDAERRKHREKITPALLWICQGWVAAVVLLLFLEGFGTAFNFFTLSPNVVIALLATTTANILGLFAIALRYLYSDHHFQPISARKPPAGRNPREKGSQA
;
A
#
# COMPACT_ATOMS: atom_id res chain seq x y z
N MET A 1 42.89 63.80 18.45
CA MET A 1 43.70 62.62 18.10
C MET A 1 42.79 61.41 18.28
N THR A 2 42.27 60.86 17.19
CA THR A 2 41.37 59.70 17.21
C THR A 2 42.23 58.45 17.23
N GLU A 3 42.39 57.87 18.43
CA GLU A 3 43.10 56.62 18.63
C GLU A 3 42.23 55.47 18.11
N THR A 4 42.54 55.01 16.91
CA THR A 4 41.93 53.81 16.33
C THR A 4 42.54 52.60 17.00
N THR A 5 41.96 52.17 18.13
CA THR A 5 42.29 50.89 18.76
C THR A 5 41.97 49.76 17.77
N SER A 6 43.02 49.23 17.15
CA SER A 6 42.95 48.07 16.26
C SER A 6 42.37 46.88 17.02
N PRO A 7 41.37 46.18 16.48
CA PRO A 7 40.81 45.00 17.14
C PRO A 7 41.88 43.90 17.27
N SER A 8 41.95 43.31 18.47
CA SER A 8 42.91 42.25 18.80
C SER A 8 42.67 41.00 17.94
N PRO A 9 43.70 40.45 17.27
CA PRO A 9 43.56 39.32 16.33
C PRO A 9 43.03 38.03 16.99
N ASP A 10 43.19 37.88 18.31
CA ASP A 10 42.70 36.72 19.06
C ASP A 10 41.17 36.69 19.19
N LEU A 11 40.53 37.86 19.25
CA LEU A 11 39.08 37.96 19.38
C LEU A 11 38.36 37.53 18.09
N ASP A 12 38.90 37.93 16.94
CA ASP A 12 38.36 37.59 15.62
C ASP A 12 38.50 36.10 15.31
N ALA A 13 39.63 35.49 15.72
CA ALA A 13 39.83 34.05 15.59
C ALA A 13 38.86 33.25 16.46
N ALA A 14 38.66 33.69 17.71
CA ALA A 14 37.70 33.08 18.62
C ALA A 14 36.25 33.21 18.10
N PHE A 15 35.87 34.38 17.59
CA PHE A 15 34.54 34.62 17.03
C PHE A 15 34.29 33.80 15.76
N LYS A 16 35.25 33.72 14.83
CA LYS A 16 35.14 32.86 13.64
C LYS A 16 34.99 31.39 14.01
N THR A 17 35.71 30.93 15.04
CA THR A 17 35.61 29.56 15.55
C THR A 17 34.22 29.30 16.13
N PHE A 18 33.67 30.24 16.89
CA PHE A 18 32.31 30.17 17.43
C PHE A 18 31.23 30.16 16.33
N ILE A 19 31.30 31.04 15.34
CA ILE A 19 30.34 31.06 14.24
C ILE A 19 30.40 29.77 13.42
N THR A 20 31.60 29.22 13.22
CA THR A 20 31.80 27.94 12.51
C THR A 20 31.22 26.77 13.31
N SER A 21 31.41 26.74 14.63
CA SER A 21 30.81 25.71 15.47
C SER A 21 29.29 25.81 15.46
N VAL A 22 28.71 27.01 15.60
CA VAL A 22 27.25 27.25 15.54
C VAL A 22 26.64 26.82 14.20
N LYS A 23 27.28 27.17 13.07
CA LYS A 23 26.82 26.75 11.74
C LYS A 23 26.88 25.24 11.57
N THR A 24 27.91 24.61 12.13
CA THR A 24 28.07 23.15 12.10
C THR A 24 27.03 22.46 12.98
N SER A 25 26.71 23.01 14.16
CA SER A 25 25.66 22.51 15.06
C SER A 25 24.28 22.54 14.39
N SER A 26 23.91 23.68 13.79
CA SER A 26 22.64 23.85 13.08
C SER A 26 22.51 22.92 11.86
N SER A 27 23.61 22.73 11.12
CA SER A 27 23.63 21.78 10.00
C SER A 27 23.52 20.32 10.47
N ARG A 28 24.10 19.97 11.62
CA ARG A 28 23.99 18.60 12.17
C ARG A 28 22.60 18.30 12.68
N GLU A 29 21.92 19.26 13.30
CA GLU A 29 20.54 19.09 13.76
C GLU A 29 19.56 18.91 12.59
N SER A 30 19.67 19.71 11.53
CA SER A 30 18.82 19.58 10.34
C SER A 30 19.04 18.26 9.58
N ILE A 31 20.27 17.75 9.55
CA ILE A 31 20.56 16.43 8.98
C ILE A 31 19.99 15.33 9.87
N ARG A 32 20.09 15.44 11.20
CA ARG A 32 19.54 14.44 12.14
C ARG A 32 18.03 14.36 12.08
N THR A 33 17.33 15.50 11.96
CA THR A 33 15.86 15.50 11.80
C THR A 33 15.45 14.94 10.46
N ALA A 34 16.13 15.29 9.37
CA ALA A 34 15.88 14.73 8.05
C ALA A 34 16.15 13.21 7.98
N GLN A 35 17.17 12.73 8.71
CA GLN A 35 17.46 11.30 8.84
C GLN A 35 16.39 10.58 9.67
N ALA A 36 15.98 11.15 10.80
CA ALA A 36 14.92 10.60 11.64
C ALA A 36 13.59 10.49 10.88
N GLU A 37 13.21 11.53 10.12
CA GLU A 37 12.02 11.49 9.27
C GLU A 37 12.11 10.38 8.22
N ARG A 38 13.25 10.25 7.52
CA ARG A 38 13.46 9.17 6.54
C ARG A 38 13.32 7.79 7.16
N THR A 39 13.93 7.56 8.33
CA THR A 39 13.84 6.26 9.02
C THR A 39 12.42 5.98 9.51
N TRP A 40 11.69 7.00 9.98
CA TRP A 40 10.29 6.86 10.37
C TRP A 40 9.40 6.46 9.18
N TYR A 41 9.60 7.07 8.01
CA TYR A 41 8.89 6.69 6.80
C TYR A 41 9.23 5.26 6.38
N GLU A 42 10.52 4.94 6.25
CA GLU A 42 10.99 3.63 5.81
C GLU A 42 10.45 2.51 6.70
N GLN A 43 10.49 2.70 8.02
CA GLN A 43 9.96 1.72 8.96
C GLN A 43 8.43 1.58 8.87
N SER A 44 7.72 2.69 8.70
CA SER A 44 6.25 2.65 8.48
C SER A 44 5.87 1.93 7.19
N TYR A 45 6.66 2.07 6.11
CA TYR A 45 6.43 1.36 4.85
C TYR A 45 6.62 -0.15 5.02
N LEU A 46 7.70 -0.56 5.69
CA LEU A 46 8.00 -1.97 5.93
C LEU A 46 6.95 -2.64 6.83
N ASP A 47 6.48 -1.94 7.86
CA ASP A 47 5.47 -2.46 8.79
C ASP A 47 4.11 -2.63 8.09
N ASN A 48 3.70 -1.64 7.28
CA ASN A 48 2.51 -1.73 6.45
C ASN A 48 2.59 -2.89 5.44
N ASP A 49 3.75 -3.11 4.80
CA ASP A 49 3.93 -4.21 3.85
C ASP A 49 3.93 -5.58 4.55
N ALA A 50 4.54 -5.68 5.74
CA ALA A 50 4.52 -6.89 6.55
C ALA A 50 3.11 -7.24 7.03
N GLU A 51 2.33 -6.26 7.46
CA GLU A 51 0.93 -6.45 7.85
C GLU A 51 0.04 -6.82 6.65
N ARG A 52 0.26 -6.18 5.49
CA ARG A 52 -0.45 -6.51 4.23
C ARG A 52 -0.19 -7.94 3.77
N ARG A 53 1.04 -8.46 3.95
CA ARG A 53 1.38 -9.86 3.63
C ARG A 53 0.67 -10.82 4.58
N LYS A 54 0.74 -10.57 5.89
CA LYS A 54 0.11 -11.43 6.92
C LYS A 54 -1.43 -11.52 6.79
N HIS A 55 -2.09 -10.43 6.41
CA HIS A 55 -3.54 -10.45 6.18
C HIS A 55 -3.93 -11.17 4.88
N ARG A 56 -3.14 -11.02 3.82
CA ARG A 56 -3.39 -11.71 2.53
C ARG A 56 -3.23 -13.22 2.64
N GLU A 57 -2.23 -13.69 3.38
CA GLU A 57 -1.94 -15.13 3.49
C GLU A 57 -3.08 -15.94 4.14
N LYS A 58 -3.90 -15.32 5.00
CA LYS A 58 -5.00 -16.02 5.69
C LYS A 58 -6.36 -15.83 5.03
N ILE A 59 -6.59 -14.68 4.41
CA ILE A 59 -7.89 -14.38 3.77
C ILE A 59 -8.01 -15.09 2.41
N THR A 60 -6.93 -15.19 1.65
CA THR A 60 -6.93 -15.85 0.34
C THR A 60 -7.35 -17.32 0.39
N PRO A 61 -6.80 -18.19 1.27
CA PRO A 61 -7.20 -19.60 1.30
C PRO A 61 -8.64 -19.81 1.79
N ALA A 62 -9.12 -18.98 2.73
CA ALA A 62 -10.49 -19.08 3.23
C ALA A 62 -11.53 -18.75 2.14
N LEU A 63 -11.28 -17.70 1.36
CA LEU A 63 -12.16 -17.31 0.26
C LEU A 63 -12.16 -18.36 -0.87
N LEU A 64 -11.00 -18.95 -1.15
CA LEU A 64 -10.86 -20.04 -2.11
C LEU A 64 -11.66 -21.28 -1.66
N TRP A 65 -11.56 -21.66 -0.39
CA TRP A 65 -12.32 -22.78 0.16
C TRP A 65 -13.84 -22.58 0.07
N ILE A 66 -14.33 -21.38 0.38
CA ILE A 66 -15.75 -21.04 0.27
C ILE A 66 -16.22 -21.04 -1.19
N CYS A 67 -15.44 -20.48 -2.11
CA CYS A 67 -15.75 -20.48 -3.53
C CYS A 67 -15.82 -21.91 -4.08
N GLN A 68 -14.84 -22.74 -3.72
CA GLN A 68 -14.79 -24.14 -4.13
C GLN A 68 -15.93 -24.96 -3.52
N GLY A 69 -16.29 -24.71 -2.27
CA GLY A 69 -17.46 -25.30 -1.62
C GLY A 69 -18.78 -24.93 -2.31
N TRP A 70 -18.94 -23.66 -2.71
CA TRP A 70 -20.13 -23.21 -3.44
C TRP A 70 -20.26 -23.86 -4.82
N VAL A 71 -19.17 -23.91 -5.59
CA VAL A 71 -19.16 -24.59 -6.90
C VAL A 71 -19.42 -26.08 -6.75
N ALA A 72 -18.82 -26.73 -5.74
CA ALA A 72 -19.08 -28.14 -5.45
C ALA A 72 -20.55 -28.38 -5.07
N ALA A 73 -21.15 -27.50 -4.27
CA ALA A 73 -22.57 -27.59 -3.92
C ALA A 73 -23.47 -27.46 -5.16
N VAL A 74 -23.18 -26.53 -6.07
CA VAL A 74 -23.89 -26.40 -7.36
C VAL A 74 -23.78 -27.67 -8.19
N VAL A 75 -22.57 -28.22 -8.35
CA VAL A 75 -22.35 -29.47 -9.10
C VAL A 75 -23.08 -30.64 -8.43
N LEU A 76 -23.06 -30.74 -7.10
CA LEU A 76 -23.79 -31.76 -6.35
C LEU A 76 -25.31 -31.65 -6.58
N LEU A 77 -25.84 -30.42 -6.62
CA LEU A 77 -27.25 -30.15 -6.87
C LEU A 77 -27.66 -30.60 -8.28
N LEU A 78 -26.81 -30.35 -9.28
CA LEU A 78 -27.00 -30.88 -10.64
C LEU A 78 -26.91 -32.41 -10.67
N PHE A 79 -26.00 -32.99 -9.90
CA PHE A 79 -25.84 -34.44 -9.85
C PHE A 79 -27.06 -35.12 -9.23
N LEU A 80 -27.60 -34.52 -8.15
CA LEU A 80 -28.85 -34.95 -7.50
C LEU A 80 -30.07 -34.73 -8.40
N GLU A 81 -30.09 -33.71 -9.24
CA GLU A 81 -31.15 -33.50 -10.23
C GLU A 81 -31.07 -34.58 -11.31
N GLY A 82 -29.91 -34.82 -11.90
CA GLY A 82 -29.71 -35.88 -12.89
C GLY A 82 -30.06 -37.28 -12.38
N PHE A 83 -29.64 -37.63 -11.15
CA PHE A 83 -30.03 -38.88 -10.50
C PHE A 83 -31.49 -38.86 -10.03
N GLY A 84 -31.99 -37.73 -9.54
CA GLY A 84 -33.34 -37.60 -9.02
C GLY A 84 -34.41 -37.77 -10.10
N THR A 85 -34.13 -37.33 -11.33
CA THR A 85 -34.99 -37.60 -12.49
C THR A 85 -34.92 -39.08 -12.91
N ALA A 86 -33.76 -39.73 -12.76
CA ALA A 86 -33.59 -41.16 -13.07
C ALA A 86 -34.23 -42.10 -12.01
N PHE A 87 -34.22 -41.70 -10.73
CA PHE A 87 -34.74 -42.47 -9.60
C PHE A 87 -36.07 -41.92 -9.04
N ASN A 88 -36.68 -40.94 -9.73
CA ASN A 88 -37.97 -40.31 -9.42
C ASN A 88 -38.07 -39.70 -8.01
N PHE A 89 -36.93 -39.30 -7.43
CA PHE A 89 -36.83 -38.82 -6.04
C PHE A 89 -36.76 -37.30 -5.93
N PHE A 90 -36.23 -36.63 -6.97
CA PHE A 90 -36.00 -35.17 -6.94
C PHE A 90 -35.97 -34.62 -8.37
N THR A 91 -36.93 -33.77 -8.71
CA THR A 91 -37.05 -33.18 -10.05
C THR A 91 -37.15 -31.66 -9.94
N LEU A 92 -36.21 -30.96 -10.59
CA LEU A 92 -36.27 -29.51 -10.74
C LEU A 92 -36.82 -29.15 -12.11
N SER A 93 -37.44 -27.98 -12.20
CA SER A 93 -37.88 -27.45 -13.49
C SER A 93 -36.66 -27.25 -14.42
N PRO A 94 -36.75 -27.64 -15.71
CA PRO A 94 -35.66 -27.46 -16.68
C PRO A 94 -35.15 -26.02 -16.76
N ASN A 95 -36.05 -25.04 -16.57
CA ASN A 95 -35.70 -23.63 -16.57
C ASN A 95 -34.77 -23.26 -15.41
N VAL A 96 -34.95 -23.88 -14.24
CA VAL A 96 -34.11 -23.64 -13.07
C VAL A 96 -32.72 -24.24 -13.29
N VAL A 97 -32.65 -25.45 -13.84
CA VAL A 97 -31.38 -26.13 -14.16
C VAL A 97 -30.57 -25.33 -15.17
N ILE A 98 -31.21 -24.88 -16.25
CA ILE A 98 -30.57 -24.06 -17.28
C ILE A 98 -30.11 -22.72 -16.69
N ALA A 99 -30.94 -22.06 -15.87
CA ALA A 99 -30.56 -20.80 -15.22
C ALA A 99 -29.36 -20.98 -14.27
N LEU A 100 -29.30 -22.10 -13.55
CA LEU A 100 -28.22 -22.40 -12.60
C LEU A 100 -26.90 -22.69 -13.34
N LEU A 101 -26.96 -23.44 -14.46
CA LEU A 101 -25.84 -23.65 -15.39
C LEU A 101 -25.37 -22.34 -16.02
N ALA A 102 -26.29 -21.53 -16.53
CA ALA A 102 -25.98 -20.26 -17.17
C ALA A 102 -25.31 -19.30 -16.19
N THR A 103 -25.84 -19.18 -14.97
CA THR A 103 -25.29 -18.30 -13.92
C THR A 103 -23.88 -18.76 -13.50
N THR A 104 -23.68 -20.06 -13.33
CA THR A 104 -22.36 -20.61 -12.97
C THR A 104 -21.34 -20.41 -14.10
N THR A 105 -21.76 -20.64 -15.35
CA THR A 105 -20.91 -20.41 -16.53
C THR A 105 -20.55 -18.93 -16.69
N ALA A 106 -21.53 -18.04 -16.53
CA ALA A 106 -21.30 -16.59 -16.56
C ALA A 106 -20.33 -16.13 -15.46
N ASN A 107 -20.45 -16.68 -14.25
CA ASN A 107 -19.53 -16.38 -13.15
C ASN A 107 -18.09 -16.81 -13.49
N ILE A 108 -17.91 -18.03 -14.02
CA ILE A 108 -16.59 -18.54 -14.40
C ILE A 108 -15.99 -17.71 -15.54
N LEU A 109 -16.77 -17.42 -16.58
CA LEU A 109 -16.32 -16.60 -17.72
C LEU A 109 -16.00 -15.16 -17.30
N GLY A 110 -16.79 -14.57 -16.40
CA GLY A 110 -16.54 -13.23 -15.88
C GLY A 110 -15.23 -13.15 -15.09
N LEU A 111 -14.99 -14.10 -14.19
CA LEU A 111 -13.72 -14.23 -13.47
C LEU A 111 -12.54 -14.46 -14.43
N PHE A 112 -12.71 -15.34 -15.42
CA PHE A 112 -11.69 -15.60 -16.43
C PHE A 112 -11.37 -14.36 -17.28
N ALA A 113 -12.39 -13.60 -17.70
CA ALA A 113 -12.20 -12.36 -18.45
C ALA A 113 -11.47 -11.29 -17.61
N ILE A 114 -11.80 -11.15 -16.32
CA ILE A 114 -11.07 -10.27 -15.41
C ILE A 114 -9.61 -10.74 -15.25
N ALA A 115 -9.37 -12.04 -15.12
CA ALA A 115 -8.02 -12.60 -14.99
C ALA A 115 -7.19 -12.39 -16.26
N LEU A 116 -7.78 -12.59 -17.45
CA LEU A 116 -7.14 -12.29 -18.73
C LEU A 116 -6.85 -10.80 -18.86
N ARG A 117 -7.81 -9.95 -18.50
CA ARG A 117 -7.59 -8.51 -18.47
C ARG A 117 -6.48 -8.15 -17.49
N TYR A 118 -6.39 -8.78 -16.34
CA TYR A 118 -5.31 -8.53 -15.39
C TYR A 118 -3.95 -8.99 -15.93
N LEU A 119 -3.89 -10.17 -16.56
CA LEU A 119 -2.65 -10.76 -17.07
C LEU A 119 -2.09 -10.02 -18.30
N TYR A 120 -2.98 -9.55 -19.19
CA TYR A 120 -2.61 -8.91 -20.45
C TYR A 120 -2.78 -7.38 -20.46
N SER A 121 -3.42 -6.80 -19.44
CA SER A 121 -3.40 -5.35 -19.26
C SER A 121 -2.04 -4.99 -18.67
N ASP A 122 -1.11 -4.74 -19.59
CA ASP A 122 0.24 -4.26 -19.39
C ASP A 122 0.33 -3.42 -18.11
N HIS A 123 0.98 -3.99 -17.09
CA HIS A 123 1.18 -3.33 -15.82
C HIS A 123 2.11 -2.14 -16.06
N HIS A 124 1.56 -0.96 -16.32
CA HIS A 124 2.17 0.29 -15.88
C HIS A 124 2.14 0.30 -14.35
N PHE A 125 2.96 -0.56 -13.74
CA PHE A 125 3.35 -0.47 -12.35
C PHE A 125 4.05 0.87 -12.21
N GLN A 126 3.28 1.90 -11.84
CA GLN A 126 3.84 3.16 -11.37
C GLN A 126 4.44 2.83 -10.00
N PRO A 127 5.78 2.74 -9.86
CA PRO A 127 6.36 2.56 -8.54
C PRO A 127 5.89 3.71 -7.65
N ILE A 128 5.59 3.44 -6.38
CA ILE A 128 5.22 4.47 -5.39
C ILE A 128 6.31 5.57 -5.33
N SER A 129 7.52 5.29 -5.82
CA SER A 129 8.58 6.27 -6.11
C SER A 129 8.15 7.46 -6.99
N ALA A 130 7.08 7.34 -7.79
CA ALA A 130 6.54 8.42 -8.62
C ALA A 130 5.54 9.33 -7.88
N ARG A 131 5.10 8.96 -6.67
CA ARG A 131 4.45 9.93 -5.77
C ARG A 131 5.53 10.86 -5.25
N LYS A 132 5.67 12.00 -5.93
CA LYS A 132 6.36 13.19 -5.40
C LYS A 132 5.92 13.33 -3.93
N PRO A 133 6.85 13.29 -2.96
CA PRO A 133 6.48 13.43 -1.57
C PRO A 133 5.64 14.71 -1.42
N PRO A 134 4.54 14.69 -0.63
CA PRO A 134 3.75 15.87 -0.40
C PRO A 134 4.71 16.97 0.02
N ALA A 135 4.73 18.07 -0.75
CA ALA A 135 5.68 19.15 -0.57
C ALA A 135 5.70 19.49 0.92
N GLY A 136 6.85 19.22 1.55
CA GLY A 136 7.01 19.34 2.98
C GLY A 136 6.43 20.69 3.42
N ARG A 137 5.47 20.64 4.34
CA ARG A 137 4.91 21.83 4.97
C ARG A 137 6.11 22.58 5.57
N ASN A 138 6.46 23.70 4.95
CA ASN A 138 7.60 24.52 5.34
C ASN A 138 7.48 24.84 6.84
N PRO A 139 8.46 24.47 7.69
CA PRO A 139 8.42 24.80 9.12
C PRO A 139 8.43 26.31 9.39
N ARG A 140 8.67 27.14 8.36
CA ARG A 140 8.71 28.60 8.46
C ARG A 140 7.34 29.29 8.63
N GLU A 141 6.21 28.59 8.48
CA GLU A 141 4.89 29.24 8.63
C GLU A 141 4.39 29.38 10.09
N LYS A 142 5.05 28.78 11.08
CA LYS A 142 4.61 28.90 12.49
C LYS A 142 5.23 30.06 13.28
N GLY A 143 6.04 30.92 12.65
CA GLY A 143 6.79 31.97 13.35
C GLY A 143 6.30 33.40 13.17
N SER A 144 5.18 33.65 12.46
CA SER A 144 4.76 35.03 12.12
C SER A 144 3.29 35.31 12.44
N GLN A 145 2.81 34.84 13.59
CA GLN A 145 1.63 35.40 14.26
C GLN A 145 1.86 35.37 15.77
N ALA A 146 2.64 36.32 16.25
CA ALA A 146 2.67 36.79 17.63
C ALA A 146 2.95 38.29 17.60
#